data_AF-I3Z9M0-F1
#
_entry.id   AF-I3Z9M0-F1
#
_cell.length_a   1.000
_cell.length_b   1.000
_cell.length_c   1.000
_cell.angle_alpha   90.00
_cell.angle_beta   90.00
_cell.angle_gamma   90.00
#
_symmetry.space_group_name_H-M   'P 1'
#
loop_
_entity.id
_entity.type
_entity.pdbx_description
1 polymer ?
#
loop_
_entity_poly.entity_id
_entity_poly.type
_entity_poly.pdbx_seq_one_letter_code
_entity_poly.pdbx_strand_id
1 'polypeptide(L)'
;MVKVAKITSKSAIFSIFEQRLKEMKNKSLGAAMLKGCCPRCREGKLFPTSMLSYRKLSDVHSNCPVCNATLVPEPDFFYGAMYISYAFSVALVVNVLIILNYLFDDPDVWVYVATVLMANLLLLPAFLRYSKVLYLYGLGKLSYNPNWDQK
;
A
#
# COMPACT_ATOMS: atom_id res chain seq x y z
N MET A 1 41.62 24.15 6.36
CA MET A 1 40.67 23.43 7.25
C MET A 1 39.41 23.19 6.42
N VAL A 2 39.34 22.16 5.59
CA VAL A 2 38.85 20.81 5.95
C VAL A 2 39.90 19.76 5.60
N LYS A 3 40.20 18.88 6.54
CA LYS A 3 41.27 17.87 6.48
C LYS A 3 40.96 16.85 5.38
N VAL A 4 41.79 16.80 4.34
CA VAL A 4 41.83 15.72 3.35
C VAL A 4 42.39 14.47 4.04
N ALA A 5 41.53 13.54 4.43
CA ALA A 5 41.92 12.24 4.97
C ALA A 5 42.15 11.25 3.81
N LYS A 6 43.35 10.66 3.82
CA LYS A 6 43.92 9.78 2.81
C LYS A 6 43.11 8.49 2.58
N ILE A 7 42.80 8.22 1.31
CA ILE A 7 43.20 7.03 0.52
C ILE A 7 43.13 5.66 1.24
N THR A 8 42.14 4.83 0.85
CA THR A 8 42.28 3.38 0.57
C THR A 8 41.02 2.88 -0.19
N SER A 9 41.16 2.66 -1.50
CA SER A 9 40.11 2.78 -2.53
C SER A 9 39.21 1.54 -2.81
N LYS A 10 39.38 0.41 -2.10
CA LYS A 10 38.55 -0.80 -2.35
C LYS A 10 37.55 -1.14 -1.24
N SER A 11 37.83 -0.78 0.00
CA SER A 11 37.01 -1.16 1.17
C SER A 11 35.70 -0.37 1.27
N ALA A 12 35.74 0.94 1.00
CA ALA A 12 34.55 1.82 1.11
C ALA A 12 33.53 1.58 -0.02
N ILE A 13 33.98 1.28 -1.23
CA ILE A 13 33.08 0.92 -2.35
C ILE A 13 32.43 -0.44 -2.06
N PHE A 14 33.19 -1.40 -1.53
CA PHE A 14 32.68 -2.71 -1.14
C PHE A 14 31.67 -2.61 0.01
N SER A 15 31.91 -1.76 1.02
CA SER A 15 30.96 -1.56 2.12
C SER A 15 29.72 -0.76 1.73
N ILE A 16 29.83 0.26 0.85
CA ILE A 16 28.68 0.96 0.27
C ILE A 16 27.87 0.02 -0.65
N PHE A 17 28.54 -0.86 -1.39
CA PHE A 17 27.92 -1.87 -2.23
C PHE A 17 27.24 -2.97 -1.40
N GLU A 18 27.87 -3.45 -0.32
CA GLU A 18 27.24 -4.36 0.66
C GLU A 18 26.09 -3.70 1.43
N GLN A 19 26.19 -2.41 1.76
CA GLN A 19 25.10 -1.64 2.35
C GLN A 19 23.92 -1.51 1.38
N ARG A 20 24.17 -1.18 0.10
CA ARG A 20 23.13 -1.20 -0.94
C ARG A 20 22.54 -2.59 -1.13
N LEU A 21 23.34 -3.66 -1.13
CA LEU A 21 22.84 -5.04 -1.20
C LEU A 21 21.95 -5.40 0.01
N LYS A 22 22.31 -4.96 1.22
CA LYS A 22 21.49 -5.15 2.43
C LYS A 22 20.19 -4.36 2.39
N GLU A 23 20.18 -3.12 1.90
CA GLU A 23 18.96 -2.33 1.71
C GLU A 23 18.03 -2.95 0.65
N MET A 24 18.60 -3.49 -0.43
CA MET A 24 17.83 -4.16 -1.48
C MET A 24 17.27 -5.53 -1.04
N LYS A 25 17.90 -6.19 -0.07
CA LYS A 25 17.46 -7.50 0.45
C LYS A 25 16.38 -7.38 1.55
N ASN A 26 16.27 -6.24 2.23
CA ASN A 26 15.46 -6.06 3.45
C ASN A 26 14.11 -5.33 3.25
N LYS A 27 13.65 -5.12 2.02
CA LYS A 27 12.33 -4.48 1.81
C LYS A 27 11.24 -5.45 2.16
N SER A 28 10.62 -5.31 3.33
CA SER A 28 9.57 -6.23 3.77
C SER A 28 8.31 -6.09 2.92
N LEU A 29 7.73 -7.24 2.54
CA LEU A 29 6.52 -7.29 1.73
C LEU A 29 5.36 -6.57 2.42
N GLY A 30 5.19 -6.80 3.73
CA GLY A 30 4.14 -6.17 4.53
C GLY A 30 4.26 -4.65 4.60
N ALA A 31 5.46 -4.11 4.81
CA ALA A 31 5.63 -2.65 4.84
C ALA A 31 5.36 -2.01 3.47
N ALA A 32 5.71 -2.71 2.37
CA ALA A 32 5.40 -2.24 1.02
C ALA A 32 3.89 -2.25 0.76
N MET A 33 3.16 -3.28 1.18
CA MET A 33 1.70 -3.33 1.08
C MET A 33 1.04 -2.22 1.91
N LEU A 34 1.45 -2.05 3.17
CA LEU A 34 0.90 -1.01 4.05
C LEU A 34 1.12 0.40 3.50
N LYS A 35 2.28 0.65 2.87
CA LYS A 35 2.59 1.95 2.26
C LYS A 35 1.96 2.13 0.87
N GLY A 36 1.36 1.10 0.28
CA GLY A 36 0.88 1.13 -1.09
C GLY A 36 2.00 1.31 -2.11
N CYS A 37 3.10 0.57 -1.94
CA CYS A 37 4.24 0.53 -2.86
C CYS A 37 4.11 -0.58 -3.90
N CYS A 38 4.85 -0.45 -5.00
CA CYS A 38 4.84 -1.39 -6.11
C CYS A 38 5.30 -2.79 -5.67
N PRO A 39 4.61 -3.87 -6.03
CA PRO A 39 5.02 -5.24 -5.67
C PRO A 39 6.37 -5.65 -6.27
N ARG A 40 6.76 -5.09 -7.43
CA ARG A 40 8.03 -5.41 -8.11
C ARG A 40 9.24 -4.79 -7.42
N CYS A 41 9.26 -3.48 -7.18
CA CYS A 41 10.42 -2.79 -6.59
C CYS A 41 10.28 -2.46 -5.09
N ARG A 42 9.07 -2.53 -4.52
CA ARG A 42 8.71 -2.20 -3.13
C ARG A 42 8.97 -0.75 -2.71
N GLU A 43 9.20 0.16 -3.65
CA GLU A 43 9.48 1.58 -3.38
C GLU A 43 8.49 2.54 -4.04
N GLY A 44 8.23 2.36 -5.33
CA GLY A 44 7.37 3.29 -6.08
C GLY A 44 5.94 3.28 -5.56
N LYS A 45 5.38 4.47 -5.28
CA LYS A 45 4.01 4.61 -4.78
C LYS A 45 3.01 4.29 -5.89
N LEU A 46 1.97 3.50 -5.57
CA LEU A 46 0.87 3.22 -6.49
C LEU A 46 0.04 4.47 -6.76
N PHE A 47 -0.28 5.23 -5.72
CA PHE A 47 -1.23 6.34 -5.78
C PHE A 47 -0.51 7.68 -6.01
N PRO A 48 -1.00 8.53 -6.93
CA PRO A 48 -0.42 9.85 -7.20
C PRO A 48 -0.72 10.88 -6.10
N THR A 49 -1.74 10.63 -5.27
CA THR A 49 -2.23 11.58 -4.27
C THR A 49 -2.10 11.03 -2.85
N SER A 50 -2.09 11.93 -1.87
CA SER A 50 -2.17 11.56 -0.45
C SER A 50 -3.53 10.93 -0.11
N MET A 51 -3.57 10.12 0.95
CA MET A 51 -4.75 9.41 1.46
C MET A 51 -5.95 10.32 1.74
N LEU A 52 -5.70 11.61 2.01
CA LEU A 52 -6.72 12.59 2.36
C LEU A 52 -7.32 13.34 1.14
N SER A 53 -6.88 13.03 -0.09
CA SER A 53 -7.40 13.68 -1.29
C SER A 53 -8.66 12.98 -1.80
N TYR A 54 -9.84 13.49 -1.43
CA TYR A 54 -11.13 12.89 -1.80
C TYR A 54 -11.43 12.89 -3.32
N ARG A 55 -10.89 13.83 -4.10
CA ARG A 55 -11.17 13.94 -5.54
C ARG A 55 -10.48 12.89 -6.41
N LYS A 56 -9.33 12.39 -5.99
CA LYS A 56 -8.46 11.49 -6.79
C LYS A 56 -8.04 10.28 -5.97
N LEU A 57 -8.99 9.76 -5.20
CA LEU A 57 -8.74 8.72 -4.22
C LEU A 57 -8.57 7.34 -4.87
N SER A 58 -9.27 7.14 -5.99
CA SER A 58 -9.26 5.92 -6.81
C SER A 58 -8.15 5.87 -7.84
N ASP A 59 -7.48 6.99 -8.11
CA ASP A 59 -6.47 7.08 -9.18
C ASP A 59 -5.24 6.26 -8.82
N VAL A 60 -4.73 5.51 -9.79
CA VAL A 60 -3.49 4.72 -9.69
C VAL A 60 -2.61 5.13 -10.86
N HIS A 61 -1.29 5.18 -10.65
CA HIS A 61 -0.38 5.35 -11.78
C HIS A 61 -0.49 4.18 -12.74
N SER A 62 -0.46 4.44 -14.05
CA SER A 62 -0.43 3.38 -15.07
C SER A 62 0.87 2.57 -15.01
N ASN A 63 2.00 3.25 -14.81
CA ASN A 63 3.32 2.66 -14.63
C ASN A 63 3.95 3.09 -13.30
N CYS A 64 4.77 2.24 -12.72
CA CYS A 64 5.49 2.54 -11.50
C CYS A 64 6.50 3.69 -11.73
N PRO A 65 6.50 4.76 -10.91
CA PRO A 65 7.41 5.89 -11.11
C PRO A 65 8.89 5.58 -10.84
N VAL A 66 9.21 4.38 -10.32
CA VAL A 66 10.57 3.97 -9.94
C VAL A 66 11.12 2.90 -10.89
N CYS A 67 10.42 1.78 -11.06
CA CYS A 67 10.87 0.67 -11.90
C CYS A 67 10.15 0.58 -13.26
N ASN A 68 9.29 1.56 -13.57
CA ASN A 68 8.49 1.64 -14.80
C ASN A 68 7.64 0.39 -15.10
N ALA A 69 7.37 -0.44 -14.10
CA ALA A 69 6.50 -1.61 -14.26
C ALA A 69 5.05 -1.19 -14.48
N THR A 70 4.38 -1.82 -15.44
CA THR A 70 2.96 -1.62 -15.70
C THR A 70 2.13 -2.05 -14.50
N LEU A 71 1.52 -1.09 -13.80
CA LEU A 71 0.66 -1.30 -12.64
C LEU A 71 -0.81 -1.52 -13.04
N VAL A 72 -1.17 -1.07 -14.24
CA VAL A 72 -2.49 -1.29 -14.86
C VAL A 72 -2.26 -2.07 -16.16
N PRO A 73 -2.19 -3.42 -16.12
CA PRO A 73 -1.92 -4.24 -17.29
C PRO A 73 -3.02 -4.14 -18.35
N GLU A 74 -4.28 -3.97 -17.89
CA GLU A 74 -5.49 -3.98 -18.69
C GLU A 74 -6.35 -2.76 -18.33
N PRO A 75 -7.11 -2.18 -19.27
CA PRO A 75 -8.12 -1.19 -18.92
C PRO A 75 -9.12 -1.80 -17.92
N ASP A 76 -9.53 -1.01 -16.93
CA ASP A 76 -10.43 -1.45 -15.84
C ASP A 76 -9.93 -2.63 -14.98
N PHE A 77 -8.62 -2.92 -14.98
CA PHE A 77 -8.03 -3.96 -14.14
C PHE A 77 -8.48 -3.91 -12.67
N PHE A 78 -8.64 -2.71 -12.10
CA PHE A 78 -9.04 -2.52 -10.70
C PHE A 78 -10.54 -2.62 -10.43
N TYR A 79 -11.37 -2.97 -11.43
CA TYR A 79 -12.81 -3.19 -11.20
C TYR A 79 -13.04 -4.31 -10.17
N GLY A 80 -12.24 -5.38 -10.24
CA GLY A 80 -12.28 -6.46 -9.26
C GLY A 80 -11.91 -6.03 -7.83
N ALA A 81 -11.10 -4.99 -7.66
CA ALA A 81 -10.74 -4.45 -6.35
C ALA A 81 -11.95 -3.83 -5.63
N MET A 82 -13.03 -3.48 -6.34
CA MET A 82 -14.27 -3.00 -5.73
C MET A 82 -14.93 -4.07 -4.84
N TYR A 83 -14.87 -5.35 -5.25
CA TYR A 83 -15.42 -6.46 -4.46
C TYR A 83 -14.67 -6.66 -3.14
N ILE A 84 -13.35 -6.45 -3.13
CA ILE A 84 -12.55 -6.47 -1.90
C ILE A 84 -12.97 -5.32 -0.97
N SER A 85 -13.22 -4.13 -1.52
CA SER A 85 -13.71 -2.99 -0.74
C SER A 85 -15.09 -3.24 -0.15
N TYR A 86 -15.96 -3.92 -0.88
CA TYR A 86 -17.27 -4.34 -0.38
C TYR A 86 -17.13 -5.32 0.78
N ALA A 87 -16.25 -6.33 0.66
CA ALA A 87 -15.97 -7.26 1.75
C ALA A 87 -15.47 -6.54 3.02
N PHE A 88 -14.62 -5.51 2.88
CA PHE A 88 -14.21 -4.69 4.02
C PHE A 88 -15.36 -3.93 4.67
N SER A 89 -16.28 -3.36 3.89
CA SER A 89 -17.45 -2.66 4.43
C SER A 89 -18.38 -3.62 5.17
N VAL A 90 -18.64 -4.81 4.62
CA VAL A 90 -19.43 -5.86 5.28
C VAL A 90 -18.76 -6.30 6.59
N ALA A 91 -17.45 -6.53 6.57
CA ALA A 91 -16.69 -6.86 7.77
C ALA A 91 -16.80 -5.74 8.82
N LEU A 92 -16.72 -4.47 8.42
CA LEU A 92 -16.91 -3.34 9.34
C LEU A 92 -18.28 -3.38 10.00
N VAL A 93 -19.36 -3.58 9.24
CA VAL A 93 -20.72 -3.65 9.80
C VAL A 93 -20.81 -4.76 10.85
N VAL A 94 -20.36 -5.97 10.51
CA VAL A 94 -20.38 -7.12 11.44
C VAL A 94 -19.57 -6.82 12.70
N ASN A 95 -18.37 -6.23 12.56
CA ASN A 95 -17.54 -5.86 13.71
C ASN A 95 -18.20 -4.80 14.59
N VAL A 96 -18.80 -3.77 13.99
CA VAL A 96 -19.52 -2.73 14.74
C VAL A 96 -20.69 -3.34 15.51
N LEU A 97 -21.44 -4.26 14.90
CA LEU A 97 -22.53 -4.97 15.56
C LEU A 97 -22.03 -5.75 16.78
N ILE A 98 -20.98 -6.55 16.62
CA ILE A 98 -20.41 -7.35 17.72
C ILE A 98 -19.87 -6.46 18.85
N ILE A 99 -19.10 -5.42 18.49
CA ILE A 99 -18.47 -4.51 19.45
C ILE A 99 -19.54 -3.76 20.25
N LEU A 100 -20.55 -3.20 19.59
CA LEU A 100 -21.61 -2.45 20.27
C LEU A 100 -22.45 -3.36 21.17
N ASN A 101 -22.81 -4.56 20.70
CA ASN A 101 -23.54 -5.53 21.53
C ASN A 101 -22.75 -5.93 22.77
N TYR A 102 -21.45 -6.20 22.63
CA TYR A 102 -20.62 -6.66 23.75
C TYR A 102 -20.28 -5.54 24.75
N LEU A 103 -20.05 -4.30 24.30
CA LEU A 103 -19.63 -3.21 25.19
C LEU A 103 -20.79 -2.39 25.78
N PHE A 104 -21.92 -2.29 25.08
CA PHE A 104 -23.01 -1.36 25.40
C PHE A 104 -24.34 -2.04 25.70
N ASP A 105 -24.37 -3.38 25.79
CA ASP A 105 -25.54 -4.18 26.19
C ASP A 105 -26.79 -3.88 25.32
N ASP A 106 -26.63 -4.05 24.00
CA ASP A 106 -27.67 -3.86 22.98
C ASP A 106 -28.30 -2.44 22.95
N PRO A 107 -27.53 -1.42 22.47
CA PRO A 107 -28.03 -0.06 22.33
C PRO A 107 -29.15 0.08 21.28
N ASP A 108 -29.81 1.25 21.23
CA ASP A 108 -30.86 1.50 20.22
C ASP A 108 -30.30 1.42 18.78
N VAL A 109 -31.15 1.04 17.82
CA VAL A 109 -30.82 0.80 16.40
C VAL A 109 -30.14 2.02 15.76
N TRP A 110 -30.55 3.23 16.16
CA TRP A 110 -29.96 4.48 15.67
C TRP A 110 -28.46 4.61 15.97
N VAL A 111 -28.00 4.06 17.10
CA VAL A 111 -26.58 4.06 17.46
C VAL A 111 -25.79 3.22 16.46
N TYR A 112 -26.28 2.03 16.12
CA TYR A 112 -25.64 1.18 15.10
C TYR A 112 -25.55 1.89 13.75
N VAL A 113 -26.66 2.49 13.29
CA VAL A 113 -26.71 3.18 11.99
C VAL A 113 -25.73 4.36 11.98
N ALA A 114 -25.74 5.21 13.01
CA ALA A 114 -24.86 6.35 13.10
C ALA A 114 -23.38 5.94 13.16
N THR A 115 -23.05 4.93 13.97
CA THR A 115 -21.67 4.43 14.10
C THR A 115 -21.18 3.79 12.81
N VAL A 116 -21.98 2.95 12.15
CA VAL A 116 -21.61 2.33 10.88
C VAL A 116 -21.41 3.38 9.78
N LEU A 117 -22.29 4.37 9.68
CA LEU A 117 -22.17 5.46 8.70
C LEU A 117 -20.90 6.28 8.94
N MET A 118 -20.66 6.68 10.19
CA MET A 118 -19.48 7.46 10.56
C MET A 118 -18.18 6.67 10.32
N ALA A 119 -18.15 5.40 10.72
CA ALA A 119 -17.00 4.54 10.53
C ALA A 119 -16.72 4.27 9.04
N ASN A 120 -17.74 4.02 8.22
CA ASN A 120 -17.57 3.87 6.78
C ASN A 120 -17.04 5.16 6.15
N LEU A 121 -17.60 6.32 6.48
CA LEU A 121 -17.17 7.59 5.89
C LEU A 121 -15.70 7.90 6.23
N LEU A 122 -15.28 7.56 7.46
CA LEU A 122 -13.89 7.73 7.92
C LEU A 122 -12.93 6.73 7.26
N LEU A 123 -13.33 5.47 7.12
CA LEU A 123 -12.49 4.37 6.60
C LEU A 123 -12.55 4.22 5.07
N LEU A 124 -13.47 4.90 4.39
CA LEU A 124 -13.62 4.90 2.93
C LEU A 124 -12.30 5.12 2.16
N PRO A 125 -11.47 6.14 2.46
CA PRO A 125 -10.18 6.32 1.79
C PRO A 125 -9.24 5.12 1.97
N ALA A 126 -9.26 4.49 3.14
CA ALA A 126 -8.43 3.32 3.42
C ALA A 126 -8.93 2.09 2.65
N PHE A 127 -10.22 1.78 2.73
CA PHE A 127 -10.79 0.61 2.04
C PHE A 127 -10.58 0.67 0.53
N LEU A 128 -10.84 1.80 -0.11
CA LEU A 128 -10.67 1.92 -1.56
C LEU A 128 -9.22 1.75 -2.03
N ARG A 129 -8.24 2.19 -1.22
CA ARG A 129 -6.82 2.09 -1.56
C ARG A 129 -6.25 0.72 -1.24
N TYR A 130 -6.48 0.22 -0.03
CA TYR A 130 -5.98 -1.10 0.36
C TYR A 130 -6.58 -2.22 -0.49
N SER A 131 -7.83 -2.08 -0.92
CA SER A 131 -8.43 -3.02 -1.85
C SER A 131 -7.66 -3.11 -3.17
N LYS A 132 -7.24 -1.97 -3.75
CA LYS A 132 -6.43 -1.95 -4.97
C LYS A 132 -5.01 -2.49 -4.75
N VAL A 133 -4.41 -2.20 -3.59
CA VAL A 133 -3.11 -2.77 -3.23
C VAL A 133 -3.21 -4.29 -3.15
N LEU A 134 -4.17 -4.83 -2.38
CA LEU A 134 -4.37 -6.26 -2.24
C LEU A 134 -4.66 -6.93 -3.57
N TYR A 135 -5.51 -6.33 -4.39
CA TYR A 135 -5.82 -6.82 -5.72
C TYR A 135 -4.57 -6.88 -6.62
N LEU A 136 -3.74 -5.84 -6.65
CA LEU A 136 -2.51 -5.83 -7.44
C LEU A 136 -1.50 -6.87 -6.95
N TYR A 137 -1.36 -7.03 -5.63
CA TYR A 137 -0.45 -8.02 -5.06
C TYR A 137 -0.92 -9.47 -5.30
N GLY A 138 -2.23 -9.70 -5.33
CA GLY A 138 -2.80 -11.03 -5.58
C GLY A 138 -2.88 -11.39 -7.07
N LEU A 139 -3.39 -10.48 -7.90
CA LEU A 139 -3.76 -10.76 -9.30
C LEU A 139 -2.90 -10.02 -10.32
N GLY A 140 -2.11 -9.03 -9.92
CA GLY A 140 -1.29 -8.22 -10.82
C GLY A 140 -0.09 -8.93 -11.44
N LYS A 141 0.18 -10.20 -11.08
CA LYS A 141 1.29 -11.03 -11.59
C LYS A 141 2.68 -10.34 -11.55
N LEU A 142 2.83 -9.31 -10.72
CA LEU A 142 4.08 -8.59 -10.53
C LEU A 142 4.85 -9.21 -9.37
N SER A 143 5.89 -9.98 -9.67
CA SER A 143 6.80 -10.52 -8.66
C SER A 143 7.87 -9.51 -8.25
N TYR A 144 8.35 -9.64 -7.02
CA TYR A 144 9.48 -8.87 -6.53
C TYR A 144 10.73 -9.18 -7.36
N ASN A 145 11.35 -8.15 -7.91
CA ASN A 145 12.64 -8.26 -8.58
C ASN A 145 13.62 -7.34 -7.84
N PRO A 146 14.65 -7.86 -7.15
CA PRO A 146 15.66 -7.02 -6.52
C PRO A 146 16.50 -6.25 -7.54
N ASN A 147 16.75 -6.79 -8.74
CA ASN A 147 17.58 -6.16 -9.77
C ASN A 147 16.72 -5.40 -10.79
N TRP A 148 15.78 -4.57 -10.29
CA TRP A 148 14.84 -3.84 -11.14
C TRP A 148 15.46 -2.62 -11.84
N ASP A 149 16.64 -2.20 -11.40
CA ASP A 149 17.42 -1.04 -11.87
C ASP A 149 18.41 -1.37 -13.00
N GLN A 150 18.61 -2.65 -13.33
CA GLN A 150 19.63 -3.12 -14.28
C GLN A 150 19.15 -3.20 -15.75
N LYS A 151 18.09 -2.47 -16.13
CA LYS A 151 17.49 -2.53 -17.48
C LYS A 151 17.70 -1.26 -18.29
#